data_AF-A0A9J6GBL8-F1
#
_entry.id   AF-A0A9J6GBL8-F1
#
_cell.length_a   1.000
_cell.length_b   1.000
_cell.length_c   1.000
_cell.angle_alpha   90.00
_cell.angle_beta   90.00
_cell.angle_gamma   90.00
#
_symmetry.space_group_name_H-M   'P 1'
#
loop_
_entity.id
_entity.type
_entity.pdbx_description
1 polymer ?
#
loop_
_entity_poly.entity_id
_entity_poly.type
_entity_poly.pdbx_seq_one_letter_code
_entity_poly.pdbx_strand_id
1 'polypeptide(L)'
;MVFMVQSVASSFKEVAHIVPVRGATGNILHKLLMEVICGLEKIGYKVICVVTENNRVNRNAMEQFSSALTSDSPAFVYPHPCDPKRPLFFVIDPVHILKCVRNNWIKQRNHQRCFYFPEFEQQTASERRMLSASFGTIVEVYNLEVGQLLGNAYTLSRKALFPSDIEKQNVKLALQVLNDIVPPAVREIGGKNDLCHVEGTATFIEIMVKWWKIVNVKTPSKGARLRDKFPEPAFSLSDKKVDFLYNLLDWMEEWKERTKDCDSGTLTKETHAALHQTTQGLIEIARYCLDELKLTYVQLCKIQTDCLEDRFGKYRQLAGAQYHVSIRQVYECENKLRLLSTLPTVANTESVSDKDEQWQDLDSEANCSRPGCKVVVTEETLSKMKDIIPVLVYVAGYAAYAALKKLKCDKCREALTLNKEISVTNITTSSDRWIEEGLCTQQCRL
;
A
#
# COMPACT_ATOMS: atom_id res chain seq x y z
N MET A 1 -16.29 1.15 -9.98
CA MET A 1 -15.56 0.05 -9.31
C MET A 1 -14.31 -0.25 -10.11
N VAL A 2 -13.21 -0.55 -9.43
CA VAL A 2 -11.92 -0.91 -10.04
C VAL A 2 -11.42 -2.15 -9.34
N PHE A 3 -11.03 -3.15 -10.11
CA PHE A 3 -10.47 -4.42 -9.63
C PHE A 3 -9.02 -4.49 -10.07
N MET A 4 -8.13 -4.73 -9.12
CA MET A 4 -6.69 -4.89 -9.36
C MET A 4 -6.29 -6.31 -8.99
N VAL A 5 -5.50 -6.94 -9.85
CA VAL A 5 -4.81 -8.19 -9.55
C VAL A 5 -3.43 -7.86 -9.01
N GLN A 6 -3.01 -8.57 -7.96
CA GLN A 6 -1.66 -8.47 -7.40
C GLN A 6 -1.14 -9.88 -7.14
N SER A 7 0.07 -10.15 -7.61
CA SER A 7 0.74 -11.42 -7.39
C SER A 7 1.25 -11.51 -5.96
N VAL A 8 0.99 -12.65 -5.29
CA VAL A 8 1.59 -12.96 -3.99
C VAL A 8 3.06 -13.36 -4.12
N ALA A 9 3.45 -14.00 -5.23
CA ALA A 9 4.80 -14.50 -5.45
C ALA A 9 5.74 -13.45 -6.08
N SER A 10 5.25 -12.60 -6.98
CA SER A 10 6.07 -11.63 -7.71
C SER A 10 5.67 -10.18 -7.42
N SER A 11 6.34 -9.22 -8.07
CA SER A 11 6.01 -7.78 -8.00
C SER A 11 4.86 -7.38 -8.93
N PHE A 12 4.31 -8.33 -9.70
CA PHE A 12 3.27 -8.07 -10.68
C PHE A 12 1.99 -7.55 -10.03
N LYS A 13 1.46 -6.46 -10.60
CA LYS A 13 0.17 -5.87 -10.24
C LYS A 13 -0.38 -5.10 -11.42
N GLU A 14 -1.66 -5.27 -11.71
CA GLU A 14 -2.31 -4.56 -12.82
C GLU A 14 -3.81 -4.42 -12.58
N VAL A 15 -4.43 -3.41 -13.18
CA VAL A 15 -5.88 -3.26 -13.10
C VAL A 15 -6.52 -4.28 -14.03
N ALA A 16 -7.22 -5.26 -13.44
CA ALA A 16 -7.94 -6.30 -14.18
C ALA A 16 -9.21 -5.75 -14.84
N HIS A 17 -9.97 -4.90 -14.13
CA HIS A 17 -11.24 -4.41 -14.65
C HIS A 17 -11.65 -3.05 -14.06
N ILE A 18 -12.28 -2.21 -14.88
CA ILE A 18 -12.86 -0.92 -14.49
C ILE A 18 -14.30 -0.88 -14.99
N VAL A 19 -15.25 -0.70 -14.07
CA VAL A 19 -16.67 -0.61 -14.38
C VAL A 19 -17.27 0.63 -13.73
N PRO A 20 -17.83 1.57 -14.49
CA PRO A 20 -18.61 2.66 -13.93
C PRO A 20 -19.93 2.10 -13.41
N VAL A 21 -20.20 2.26 -12.11
CA VAL A 21 -21.44 1.78 -11.47
C VAL A 21 -22.01 2.93 -10.65
N ARG A 22 -23.31 3.18 -10.80
CA ARG A 22 -24.05 4.13 -9.96
C ARG A 22 -24.74 3.34 -8.84
N GLY A 23 -24.14 3.33 -7.65
CA GLY A 23 -24.67 2.61 -6.49
C GLY A 23 -24.60 1.10 -6.66
N ALA A 24 -23.48 0.49 -6.27
CA ALA A 24 -23.34 -0.97 -6.37
C ALA A 24 -23.99 -1.66 -5.17
N THR A 25 -24.90 -2.60 -5.45
CA THR A 25 -25.44 -3.52 -4.45
C THR A 25 -24.51 -4.73 -4.29
N GLY A 26 -24.64 -5.47 -3.18
CA GLY A 26 -23.86 -6.69 -2.96
C GLY A 26 -23.99 -7.70 -4.11
N ASN A 27 -25.19 -7.83 -4.68
CA ASN A 27 -25.45 -8.75 -5.81
C ASN A 27 -24.72 -8.32 -7.08
N ILE A 28 -24.67 -7.02 -7.38
CA ILE A 28 -23.94 -6.51 -8.54
C ILE A 28 -22.44 -6.75 -8.33
N LEU A 29 -21.92 -6.47 -7.14
CA LEU A 29 -20.51 -6.69 -6.83
C LEU A 29 -20.12 -8.17 -6.87
N HIS A 30 -20.97 -9.07 -6.36
CA HIS A 30 -20.75 -10.51 -6.42
C HIS A 30 -20.62 -11.00 -7.87
N LYS A 31 -21.53 -10.58 -8.76
CA LYS A 31 -21.47 -10.93 -10.19
C LYS A 31 -20.18 -10.43 -10.84
N LEU A 32 -19.78 -9.18 -10.57
CA LEU A 32 -18.53 -8.63 -11.09
C LEU A 32 -17.30 -9.36 -10.57
N LEU A 33 -17.28 -9.73 -9.28
CA LEU A 33 -16.20 -10.53 -8.70
C LEU A 33 -16.12 -11.91 -9.35
N MET A 34 -17.25 -12.59 -9.52
CA MET A 34 -17.34 -13.87 -10.23
C MET A 34 -16.78 -13.78 -11.64
N GLU A 35 -17.18 -12.78 -12.42
CA GLU A 35 -16.71 -12.57 -13.79
C GLU A 35 -15.20 -12.30 -13.85
N VAL A 36 -14.68 -11.44 -12.95
CA VAL A 36 -13.26 -11.12 -12.89
C VAL A 36 -12.44 -12.34 -12.48
N ILE A 37 -12.85 -13.07 -11.44
CA ILE A 37 -12.14 -14.27 -10.96
C ILE A 37 -12.10 -15.34 -12.05
N CYS A 38 -13.26 -15.67 -12.64
CA CYS A 38 -13.34 -16.63 -13.73
C CYS A 38 -12.57 -16.19 -14.98
N GLY A 39 -12.56 -14.90 -15.29
CA GLY A 39 -11.78 -14.34 -16.38
C GLY A 39 -10.27 -14.51 -16.17
N LEU A 40 -9.78 -14.21 -14.95
CA LEU A 40 -8.37 -14.38 -14.60
C LEU A 40 -7.93 -15.86 -14.63
N GLU A 41 -8.76 -16.78 -14.15
CA GLU A 41 -8.49 -18.22 -14.18
C GLU A 41 -8.45 -18.78 -15.60
N LYS A 42 -9.33 -18.31 -16.50
CA LYS A 42 -9.28 -18.69 -17.92
C LYS A 42 -8.00 -18.25 -18.61
N ILE A 43 -7.39 -17.14 -18.18
CA ILE A 43 -6.11 -16.65 -18.71
C ILE A 43 -4.93 -17.49 -18.16
N GLY A 44 -5.13 -18.21 -17.05
CA GLY A 44 -4.11 -19.05 -16.41
C GLY A 44 -3.59 -18.51 -15.07
N TYR A 45 -4.12 -17.39 -14.57
CA TYR A 45 -3.83 -16.95 -13.21
C TYR A 45 -4.55 -17.85 -12.18
N LYS A 46 -3.89 -18.13 -11.05
CA LYS A 46 -4.54 -18.77 -9.91
C LYS A 46 -4.96 -17.72 -8.88
N VAL A 47 -6.25 -17.42 -8.83
CA VAL A 47 -6.82 -16.52 -7.83
C VAL A 47 -7.02 -17.30 -6.54
N ILE A 48 -6.52 -16.73 -5.44
CA ILE A 48 -6.58 -17.38 -4.11
C ILE A 48 -7.30 -16.52 -3.08
N CYS A 49 -7.32 -15.20 -3.22
CA CYS A 49 -7.84 -14.29 -2.21
C CYS A 49 -8.50 -13.06 -2.84
N VAL A 50 -9.58 -12.59 -2.23
CA VAL A 50 -10.19 -11.27 -2.46
C VAL A 50 -9.91 -10.39 -1.26
N VAL A 51 -9.45 -9.15 -1.49
CA VAL A 51 -9.18 -8.17 -0.44
C VAL A 51 -10.09 -6.96 -0.62
N THR A 52 -10.80 -6.55 0.43
CA THR A 52 -11.68 -5.36 0.38
C THR A 52 -11.64 -4.53 1.66
N GLU A 53 -12.22 -3.33 1.62
CA GLU A 53 -12.56 -2.58 2.83
C GLU A 53 -13.69 -3.26 3.62
N ASN A 54 -13.85 -2.91 4.89
CA ASN A 54 -14.88 -3.42 5.81
C ASN A 54 -16.28 -2.78 5.60
N ASN A 55 -16.74 -2.70 4.35
CA ASN A 55 -18.08 -2.18 4.03
C ASN A 55 -19.09 -3.34 3.95
N ARG A 56 -20.32 -3.11 4.45
CA ARG A 56 -21.44 -4.05 4.35
C ARG A 56 -21.69 -4.55 2.92
N VAL A 57 -21.57 -3.69 1.89
CA VAL A 57 -21.76 -4.10 0.49
C VAL A 57 -20.74 -5.17 0.08
N ASN A 58 -19.49 -5.03 0.52
CA ASN A 58 -18.42 -5.99 0.22
C ASN A 58 -18.67 -7.32 0.95
N ARG A 59 -19.03 -7.26 2.23
CA ARG A 59 -19.36 -8.47 3.02
C ARG A 59 -20.52 -9.25 2.40
N ASN A 60 -21.63 -8.55 2.10
CA ASN A 60 -22.79 -9.16 1.44
C ASN A 60 -22.46 -9.78 0.05
N ALA A 61 -21.47 -9.23 -0.66
CA ALA A 61 -21.04 -9.78 -1.94
C ALA A 61 -20.20 -11.05 -1.77
N MET A 62 -19.37 -11.12 -0.72
CA MET A 62 -18.57 -12.29 -0.39
C MET A 62 -19.40 -13.42 0.19
N GLU A 63 -20.37 -13.11 1.06
CA GLU A 63 -21.30 -14.10 1.64
C GLU A 63 -22.06 -14.89 0.56
N GLN A 64 -22.30 -14.29 -0.61
CA GLN A 64 -22.94 -14.96 -1.75
C GLN A 64 -22.10 -16.05 -2.41
N PHE A 65 -20.79 -16.14 -2.11
CA PHE A 65 -19.97 -17.29 -2.53
C PHE A 65 -20.19 -18.52 -1.64
N SER A 66 -20.90 -18.40 -0.52
CA SER A 66 -21.21 -19.53 0.36
C SER A 66 -22.13 -20.52 -0.32
N SER A 67 -21.87 -21.82 -0.13
CA SER A 67 -22.85 -22.85 -0.49
C SER A 67 -23.99 -22.86 0.54
N ALA A 68 -25.23 -23.09 0.11
CA ALA A 68 -26.41 -23.15 0.98
C ALA A 68 -26.35 -24.24 2.08
N LEU A 69 -25.32 -25.10 2.07
CA LEU A 69 -25.15 -26.25 2.94
C LEU A 69 -24.23 -26.00 4.15
N THR A 70 -23.61 -24.83 4.26
CA THR A 70 -22.67 -24.55 5.35
C THR A 70 -22.96 -23.19 5.99
N SER A 71 -23.91 -23.15 6.94
CA SER A 71 -24.12 -21.96 7.78
C SER A 71 -23.00 -21.71 8.79
N ASP A 72 -22.13 -22.71 8.99
CA ASP A 72 -21.07 -22.70 10.01
C ASP A 72 -19.66 -22.50 9.42
N SER A 73 -19.55 -22.33 8.09
CA SER A 73 -18.25 -22.03 7.47
C SER A 73 -17.78 -20.64 7.89
N PRO A 74 -16.50 -20.48 8.25
CA PRO A 74 -16.04 -19.20 8.75
C PRO A 74 -16.00 -18.15 7.62
N ALA A 75 -16.40 -16.92 7.92
CA ALA A 75 -16.62 -15.83 6.95
C ALA A 75 -15.39 -15.40 6.11
N PHE A 76 -14.24 -16.07 6.28
CA PHE A 76 -12.98 -15.79 5.60
C PHE A 76 -12.61 -16.78 4.49
N VAL A 77 -13.33 -17.91 4.31
CA VAL A 77 -13.06 -18.86 3.21
C VAL A 77 -14.36 -19.27 2.53
N TYR A 78 -14.33 -19.29 1.20
CA TYR A 78 -15.44 -19.70 0.36
C TYR A 78 -14.97 -20.75 -0.65
N PRO A 79 -15.87 -21.60 -1.19
CA PRO A 79 -15.53 -22.45 -2.32
C PRO A 79 -15.16 -21.59 -3.54
N HIS A 80 -14.07 -21.95 -4.22
CA HIS A 80 -13.60 -21.20 -5.38
C HIS A 80 -14.53 -21.40 -6.59
N PRO A 81 -14.92 -20.34 -7.32
CA PRO A 81 -15.97 -20.41 -8.33
C PRO A 81 -15.61 -21.22 -9.59
N CYS A 82 -14.31 -21.37 -9.89
CA CYS A 82 -13.85 -22.18 -11.02
C CYS A 82 -13.53 -23.64 -10.63
N ASP A 83 -13.34 -23.90 -9.33
CA ASP A 83 -12.99 -25.22 -8.82
C ASP A 83 -13.40 -25.29 -7.34
N PRO A 84 -14.58 -25.87 -7.03
CA PRO A 84 -15.10 -25.91 -5.67
C PRO A 84 -14.20 -26.62 -4.65
N LYS A 85 -13.18 -27.38 -5.09
CA LYS A 85 -12.20 -28.01 -4.19
C LYS A 85 -11.13 -27.05 -3.70
N ARG A 86 -10.94 -25.92 -4.38
CA ARG A 86 -9.97 -24.88 -4.00
C ARG A 86 -10.62 -23.86 -3.07
N PRO A 87 -9.87 -23.32 -2.09
CA PRO A 87 -10.34 -22.22 -1.27
C PRO A 87 -10.26 -20.89 -2.03
N LEU A 88 -11.24 -20.02 -1.80
CA LEU A 88 -11.20 -18.60 -2.09
C LEU A 88 -11.24 -17.84 -0.77
N PHE A 89 -10.10 -17.28 -0.37
CA PHE A 89 -9.97 -16.54 0.87
C PHE A 89 -10.54 -15.12 0.75
N PHE A 90 -11.07 -14.60 1.86
CA PHE A 90 -11.58 -13.24 1.98
C PHE A 90 -10.92 -12.52 3.14
N VAL A 91 -10.19 -11.45 2.80
CA VAL A 91 -9.46 -10.63 3.77
C VAL A 91 -9.98 -9.20 3.73
N ILE A 92 -10.22 -8.65 4.91
CA ILE A 92 -10.47 -7.21 5.07
C ILE A 92 -9.13 -6.51 5.20
N ASP A 93 -8.96 -5.39 4.51
CA ASP A 93 -7.69 -4.67 4.44
C ASP A 93 -7.10 -4.37 5.85
N PRO A 94 -5.92 -4.94 6.20
CA PRO A 94 -5.26 -4.70 7.48
C PRO A 94 -4.97 -3.22 7.78
N VAL A 95 -4.70 -2.40 6.76
CA VAL A 95 -4.46 -0.95 6.89
C VAL A 95 -5.72 -0.26 7.41
N HIS A 96 -6.88 -0.63 6.89
CA HIS A 96 -8.17 -0.10 7.34
C HIS A 96 -8.51 -0.58 8.75
N ILE A 97 -8.20 -1.83 9.08
CA ILE A 97 -8.40 -2.37 10.43
C ILE A 97 -7.58 -1.57 11.45
N LEU A 98 -6.29 -1.31 11.17
CA LEU A 98 -5.44 -0.50 12.05
C LEU A 98 -6.02 0.91 12.27
N LYS A 99 -6.49 1.55 11.18
CA LYS A 99 -7.18 2.85 11.27
C LYS A 99 -8.43 2.76 12.14
N CYS A 100 -9.24 1.71 11.98
CA CYS A 100 -10.45 1.47 12.76
C CYS A 100 -10.14 1.26 14.25
N VAL A 101 -9.14 0.46 14.61
CA VAL A 101 -8.71 0.26 16.01
C VAL A 101 -8.38 1.60 16.67
N ARG A 102 -7.53 2.40 16.03
CA ARG A 102 -7.18 3.75 16.53
C ARG A 102 -8.42 4.67 16.62
N ASN A 103 -9.27 4.67 15.59
CA ASN A 103 -10.48 5.51 15.58
C ASN A 103 -11.52 5.06 16.62
N ASN A 104 -11.61 3.77 16.91
CA ASN A 104 -12.46 3.20 17.96
C ASN A 104 -11.98 3.68 19.33
N TRP A 105 -10.66 3.68 19.56
CA TRP A 105 -10.08 4.13 20.82
C TRP A 105 -10.36 5.60 21.09
N ILE A 106 -10.14 6.46 20.09
CA ILE A 106 -10.43 7.90 20.17
C ILE A 106 -11.91 8.18 20.49
N LYS A 107 -12.82 7.33 20.00
CA LYS A 107 -14.27 7.51 20.12
C LYS A 107 -14.88 6.85 21.37
N GLN A 108 -14.07 6.23 22.23
CA GLN A 108 -14.59 5.66 23.47
C GLN A 108 -15.26 6.74 24.33
N ARG A 109 -16.39 6.38 24.94
CA ARG A 109 -17.26 7.29 25.70
C ARG A 109 -17.06 7.20 27.21
N ASN A 110 -16.38 6.18 27.68
CA ASN A 110 -16.04 5.99 29.09
C ASN A 110 -15.00 7.02 29.56
N HIS A 111 -14.80 7.07 30.88
CA HIS A 111 -13.79 7.91 31.49
C HIS A 111 -12.41 7.64 30.86
N GLN A 112 -11.71 8.71 30.49
CA GLN A 112 -10.39 8.68 29.84
C GLN A 112 -10.27 7.87 28.54
N ARG A 113 -11.41 7.52 27.91
CA ARG A 113 -11.43 6.81 26.61
C ARG A 113 -10.66 5.49 26.69
N CYS A 114 -11.01 4.68 27.69
CA CYS A 114 -10.33 3.43 27.97
C CYS A 114 -10.82 2.29 27.08
N PHE A 115 -9.95 1.33 26.80
CA PHE A 115 -10.30 -0.05 26.48
C PHE A 115 -10.06 -0.94 27.69
N TYR A 116 -10.94 -1.91 27.94
CA TYR A 116 -10.78 -2.92 28.99
C TYR A 116 -10.58 -4.28 28.31
N PHE A 117 -9.40 -4.89 28.48
CA PHE A 117 -9.02 -6.10 27.75
C PHE A 117 -8.29 -7.08 28.68
N PRO A 118 -8.38 -8.40 28.45
CA PRO A 118 -7.64 -9.38 29.24
C PRO A 118 -6.12 -9.24 29.03
N GLU A 119 -5.31 -9.53 30.03
CA GLU A 119 -3.84 -9.53 29.86
C GLU A 119 -3.39 -10.53 28.79
N PHE A 120 -2.36 -10.20 28.00
CA PHE A 120 -1.97 -11.04 26.86
C PHE A 120 -0.99 -12.18 27.22
N GLU A 121 -0.12 -11.98 28.20
CA GLU A 121 1.04 -12.87 28.45
C GLU A 121 0.80 -13.99 29.48
N GLN A 122 -0.37 -14.06 30.13
CA GLN A 122 -0.62 -15.07 31.16
C GLN A 122 -1.06 -16.43 30.58
N GLN A 123 -0.50 -17.51 31.12
CA GLN A 123 -0.55 -18.88 30.57
C GLN A 123 -1.91 -19.58 30.73
N THR A 124 -2.79 -19.12 31.63
CA THR A 124 -4.09 -19.75 31.91
C THR A 124 -5.24 -18.76 31.71
N ALA A 125 -6.18 -19.07 30.80
CA ALA A 125 -7.29 -18.19 30.45
C ALA A 125 -8.23 -17.86 31.63
N SER A 126 -8.33 -18.73 32.64
CA SER A 126 -9.24 -18.56 33.78
C SER A 126 -8.76 -17.55 34.85
N GLU A 127 -7.48 -17.15 34.83
CA GLU A 127 -6.90 -16.27 35.87
C GLU A 127 -6.43 -14.92 35.33
N ARG A 128 -6.62 -14.68 34.02
CA ARG A 128 -6.14 -13.43 33.40
C ARG A 128 -6.80 -12.21 34.00
N ARG A 129 -5.97 -11.29 34.49
CA ARG A 129 -6.42 -9.98 34.95
C ARG A 129 -6.91 -9.14 33.77
N MET A 130 -7.89 -8.28 34.03
CA MET A 130 -8.31 -7.25 33.08
C MET A 130 -7.37 -6.05 33.20
N LEU A 131 -6.86 -5.58 32.07
CA LEU A 131 -6.07 -4.37 31.94
C LEU A 131 -6.93 -3.26 31.31
N SER A 132 -6.53 -2.03 31.58
CA SER A 132 -7.16 -0.83 31.04
C SER A 132 -6.16 -0.04 30.22
N ALA A 133 -6.46 0.26 28.97
CA ALA A 133 -5.66 1.10 28.09
C ALA A 133 -6.37 2.43 27.80
N SER A 134 -5.80 3.53 28.25
CA SER A 134 -6.40 4.86 28.22
C SER A 134 -5.84 5.69 27.08
N PHE A 135 -6.71 6.13 26.15
CA PHE A 135 -6.28 7.12 25.15
C PHE A 135 -6.01 8.48 25.80
N GLY A 136 -6.69 8.78 26.91
CA GLY A 136 -6.44 9.97 27.73
C GLY A 136 -5.00 10.04 28.22
N THR A 137 -4.44 8.91 28.70
CA THR A 137 -3.05 8.83 29.15
C THR A 137 -2.06 9.18 28.02
N ILE A 138 -2.33 8.76 26.78
CA ILE A 138 -1.50 9.13 25.62
C ILE A 138 -1.55 10.65 25.37
N VAL A 139 -2.73 11.25 25.50
CA VAL A 139 -2.92 12.70 25.35
C VAL A 139 -2.20 13.47 26.47
N GLU A 140 -2.27 13.00 27.70
CA GLU A 140 -1.58 13.59 28.85
C GLU A 140 -0.06 13.51 28.69
N VAL A 141 0.47 12.35 28.28
CA VAL A 141 1.88 12.18 27.94
C VAL A 141 2.33 13.19 26.88
N TYR A 142 1.56 13.34 25.80
CA TYR A 142 1.84 14.36 24.80
C TYR A 142 1.85 15.77 25.38
N ASN A 143 0.84 16.14 26.18
CA ASN A 143 0.74 17.48 26.76
C ASN A 143 1.90 17.80 27.72
N LEU A 144 2.42 16.80 28.45
CA LEU A 144 3.57 16.95 29.35
C LEU A 144 4.88 17.20 28.58
N GLU A 145 4.99 16.69 27.34
CA GLU A 145 6.16 16.89 26.49
C GLU A 145 6.05 18.08 25.53
N VAL A 146 4.86 18.62 25.31
CA VAL A 146 4.67 19.77 24.42
C VAL A 146 5.52 20.94 24.90
N GLY A 147 6.39 21.44 24.01
CA GLY A 147 7.31 22.54 24.28
C GLY A 147 8.70 22.09 24.74
N GLN A 148 8.92 20.80 24.98
CA GLN A 148 10.26 20.26 25.22
C GLN A 148 11.01 20.07 23.90
N LEU A 149 12.31 20.40 23.88
CA LEU A 149 13.17 20.24 22.70
C LEU A 149 13.46 18.77 22.36
N LEU A 150 13.49 17.90 23.38
CA LEU A 150 13.71 16.47 23.27
C LEU A 150 12.57 15.76 23.98
N GLY A 151 11.70 15.10 23.22
CA GLY A 151 10.60 14.30 23.75
C GLY A 151 10.81 12.81 23.49
N ASN A 152 10.49 11.99 24.49
CA ASN A 152 10.45 10.53 24.39
C ASN A 152 9.37 10.07 23.41
N ALA A 153 8.20 10.73 23.38
CA ALA A 153 7.12 10.43 22.45
C ALA A 153 7.13 11.36 21.21
N TYR A 154 8.32 11.67 20.67
CA TYR A 154 8.51 12.60 19.54
C TYR A 154 7.71 12.30 18.26
N THR A 155 7.17 11.09 18.12
CA THR A 155 6.32 10.72 16.99
C THR A 155 4.87 11.19 17.14
N LEU A 156 4.41 11.45 18.36
CA LEU A 156 3.06 11.92 18.63
C LEU A 156 2.89 13.35 18.14
N SER A 157 1.84 13.57 17.37
CA SER A 157 1.43 14.92 16.95
C SER A 157 0.02 15.21 17.39
N ARG A 158 -0.30 16.50 17.56
CA ARG A 158 -1.68 16.94 17.81
C ARG A 158 -2.66 16.38 16.78
N LYS A 159 -2.25 16.25 15.51
CA LYS A 159 -3.09 15.69 14.44
C LYS A 159 -3.36 14.20 14.59
N ALA A 160 -2.42 13.44 15.15
CA ALA A 160 -2.61 12.02 15.42
C ALA A 160 -3.59 11.77 16.57
N LEU A 161 -3.56 12.64 17.59
CA LEU A 161 -4.42 12.56 18.77
C LEU A 161 -5.82 13.14 18.54
N PHE A 162 -5.92 14.18 17.72
CA PHE A 162 -7.16 14.89 17.42
C PHE A 162 -7.39 15.01 15.89
N PRO A 163 -7.57 13.89 15.18
CA PRO A 163 -7.75 13.92 13.72
C PRO A 163 -9.15 14.40 13.32
N SER A 164 -9.21 15.23 12.28
CA SER A 164 -10.44 15.50 11.52
C SER A 164 -10.95 14.24 10.80
N ASP A 165 -12.17 14.28 10.24
CA ASP A 165 -12.74 13.12 9.55
C ASP A 165 -11.94 12.66 8.34
N ILE A 166 -11.28 13.58 7.63
CA ILE A 166 -10.37 13.26 6.53
C ILE A 166 -9.07 12.65 7.09
N GLU A 167 -8.52 13.21 8.16
CA GLU A 167 -7.29 12.73 8.79
C GLU A 167 -7.45 11.36 9.45
N LYS A 168 -8.66 10.96 9.84
CA LYS A 168 -8.97 9.60 10.30
C LYS A 168 -8.71 8.52 9.24
N GLN A 169 -8.68 8.89 7.96
CA GLN A 169 -8.31 7.99 6.86
C GLN A 169 -6.79 7.88 6.64
N ASN A 170 -5.99 8.73 7.27
CA ASN A 170 -4.54 8.72 7.11
C ASN A 170 -3.89 7.67 8.01
N VAL A 171 -3.32 6.63 7.41
CA VAL A 171 -2.59 5.56 8.13
C VAL A 171 -1.33 6.10 8.83
N LYS A 172 -0.66 7.12 8.28
CA LYS A 172 0.54 7.70 8.91
C LYS A 172 0.23 8.28 10.29
N LEU A 173 -0.94 8.90 10.45
CA LEU A 173 -1.39 9.42 11.75
C LEU A 173 -1.75 8.29 12.72
N ALA A 174 -2.31 7.17 12.23
CA ALA A 174 -2.54 6.00 13.07
C ALA A 174 -1.20 5.43 13.60
N LEU A 175 -0.19 5.36 12.72
CA LEU A 175 1.15 4.87 13.06
C LEU A 175 1.95 5.81 13.96
N GLN A 176 1.55 7.08 14.09
CA GLN A 176 2.13 7.97 15.11
C GLN A 176 1.68 7.58 16.53
N VAL A 177 0.50 6.96 16.68
CA VAL A 177 0.01 6.46 17.98
C VAL A 177 0.42 5.01 18.21
N LEU A 178 0.27 4.17 17.17
CA LEU A 178 0.55 2.73 17.23
C LEU A 178 1.95 2.45 16.66
N ASN A 179 2.99 2.69 17.46
CA ASN A 179 4.38 2.37 17.13
C ASN A 179 5.19 1.96 18.37
N ASP A 180 6.43 1.51 18.15
CA ASP A 180 7.33 1.01 19.20
C ASP A 180 7.84 2.09 20.17
N ILE A 181 7.72 3.38 19.82
CA ILE A 181 8.27 4.50 20.60
C ILE A 181 7.29 4.95 21.68
N VAL A 182 5.99 4.86 21.42
CA VAL A 182 4.96 5.32 22.36
C VAL A 182 4.91 4.50 23.66
N PRO A 183 4.96 3.14 23.66
CA PRO A 183 4.93 2.36 24.89
C PRO A 183 6.00 2.73 25.93
N PRO A 184 7.32 2.77 25.60
CA PRO A 184 8.34 3.17 26.58
C PRO A 184 8.17 4.63 27.03
N ALA A 185 7.76 5.54 26.13
CA ALA A 185 7.51 6.93 26.50
C ALA A 185 6.33 7.06 27.48
N VAL A 186 5.24 6.32 27.25
CA VAL A 186 4.09 6.25 28.17
C VAL A 186 4.51 5.72 29.53
N ARG A 187 5.34 4.67 29.60
CA ARG A 187 5.85 4.14 30.88
C ARG A 187 6.73 5.15 31.61
N GLU A 188 7.65 5.79 30.90
CA GLU A 188 8.59 6.72 31.52
C GLU A 188 7.90 7.99 32.03
N ILE A 189 7.13 8.66 31.17
CA ILE A 189 6.47 9.93 31.51
C ILE A 189 5.28 9.68 32.41
N GLY A 190 4.50 8.63 32.10
CA GLY A 190 3.36 8.24 32.89
C GLY A 190 3.75 7.83 34.30
N GLY A 191 4.81 7.04 34.46
CA GLY A 191 5.32 6.65 35.79
C GLY A 191 5.86 7.83 36.59
N LYS A 192 6.58 8.76 35.96
CA LYS A 192 7.10 9.98 36.62
C LYS A 192 5.99 10.92 37.13
N ASN A 193 4.84 10.93 36.45
CA ASN A 193 3.73 11.84 36.73
C ASN A 193 2.51 11.13 37.36
N ASP A 194 2.67 9.88 37.80
CA ASP A 194 1.61 9.05 38.40
C ASP A 194 0.32 9.02 37.57
N LEU A 195 0.47 8.91 36.25
CA LEU A 195 -0.69 8.81 35.36
C LEU A 195 -1.38 7.46 35.52
N CYS A 196 -2.69 7.47 35.37
CA CYS A 196 -3.49 6.24 35.38
C CYS A 196 -3.18 5.35 34.16
N HIS A 197 -3.45 4.05 34.32
CA HIS A 197 -3.52 3.08 33.21
C HIS A 197 -2.26 2.99 32.34
N VAL A 198 -1.09 3.37 32.87
CA VAL A 198 0.18 3.44 32.14
C VAL A 198 0.57 2.10 31.52
N GLU A 199 0.66 1.05 32.35
CA GLU A 199 1.07 -0.28 31.87
C GLU A 199 0.06 -0.87 30.88
N GLY A 200 -1.24 -0.81 31.18
CA GLY A 200 -2.25 -1.32 30.26
C GLY A 200 -2.25 -0.58 28.91
N THR A 201 -2.02 0.73 28.91
CA THR A 201 -1.91 1.54 27.67
C THR A 201 -0.70 1.11 26.84
N ALA A 202 0.46 0.95 27.48
CA ALA A 202 1.68 0.50 26.81
C ALA A 202 1.53 -0.92 26.24
N THR A 203 1.01 -1.86 27.04
CA THR A 203 0.78 -3.25 26.63
C THR A 203 -0.18 -3.36 25.45
N PHE A 204 -1.29 -2.61 25.45
CA PHE A 204 -2.22 -2.63 24.33
C PHE A 204 -1.58 -2.16 23.01
N ILE A 205 -0.80 -1.08 23.07
CA ILE A 205 -0.07 -0.58 21.90
C ILE A 205 0.93 -1.63 21.41
N GLU A 206 1.67 -2.27 22.30
CA GLU A 206 2.63 -3.33 21.95
C GLU A 206 1.98 -4.51 21.25
N ILE A 207 0.82 -4.99 21.72
CA ILE A 207 0.05 -6.07 21.08
C ILE A 207 -0.31 -5.67 19.63
N MET A 208 -0.88 -4.47 19.46
CA MET A 208 -1.31 -4.00 18.14
C MET A 208 -0.13 -3.73 17.19
N VAL A 209 0.98 -3.20 17.71
CA VAL A 209 2.21 -2.97 16.94
C VAL A 209 2.82 -4.29 16.50
N LYS A 210 2.83 -5.31 17.37
CA LYS A 210 3.33 -6.65 17.05
C LYS A 210 2.48 -7.32 15.98
N TRP A 211 1.15 -7.24 16.05
CA TRP A 211 0.26 -7.66 14.96
C TRP A 211 0.59 -6.93 13.65
N TRP A 212 0.73 -5.60 13.69
CA TRP A 212 1.04 -4.79 12.52
C TRP A 212 2.38 -5.15 11.87
N LYS A 213 3.42 -5.42 12.67
CA LYS A 213 4.74 -5.83 12.19
C LYS A 213 4.68 -7.12 11.37
N ILE A 214 3.87 -8.08 11.79
CA ILE A 214 3.70 -9.38 11.13
C ILE A 214 2.89 -9.24 9.84
N VAL A 215 1.79 -8.50 9.86
CA VAL A 215 0.92 -8.38 8.66
C VAL A 215 1.47 -7.42 7.60
N ASN A 216 2.36 -6.48 7.98
CA ASN A 216 2.92 -5.46 7.07
C ASN A 216 4.44 -5.60 6.80
N VAL A 217 4.86 -6.81 6.44
CA VAL A 217 6.24 -7.14 6.03
C VAL A 217 6.52 -6.78 4.57
N LYS A 218 6.94 -5.53 4.32
CA LYS A 218 7.18 -4.98 2.97
C LYS A 218 8.35 -5.61 2.22
N THR A 219 9.43 -5.97 2.90
CA THR A 219 10.65 -6.50 2.29
C THR A 219 11.16 -7.69 3.08
N PRO A 220 11.69 -8.75 2.44
CA PRO A 220 12.20 -9.92 3.15
C PRO A 220 13.32 -9.59 4.14
N SER A 221 14.14 -8.60 3.82
CA SER A 221 15.26 -8.13 4.65
C SER A 221 14.86 -7.16 5.76
N LYS A 222 13.57 -6.83 5.93
CA LYS A 222 13.14 -5.82 6.91
C LYS A 222 13.50 -6.22 8.33
N GLY A 223 13.21 -7.46 8.72
CA GLY A 223 13.53 -7.95 10.05
C GLY A 223 15.02 -8.07 10.32
N ALA A 224 15.79 -8.61 9.37
CA ALA A 224 17.25 -8.64 9.46
C ALA A 224 17.86 -7.24 9.64
N ARG A 225 17.37 -6.24 8.89
CA ARG A 225 17.83 -4.84 8.99
C ARG A 225 17.48 -4.20 10.33
N LEU A 226 16.28 -4.47 10.85
CA LEU A 226 15.80 -3.90 12.11
C LEU A 226 16.22 -4.72 13.34
N ARG A 227 16.88 -5.87 13.13
CA ARG A 227 17.19 -6.87 14.18
C ARG A 227 15.95 -7.28 14.97
N ASP A 228 14.80 -7.35 14.29
CA ASP A 228 13.50 -7.73 14.85
C ASP A 228 12.93 -8.89 14.01
N LYS A 229 12.56 -9.99 14.66
CA LYS A 229 12.05 -11.21 13.99
C LYS A 229 10.57 -11.13 13.59
N PHE A 230 9.80 -10.20 14.17
CA PHE A 230 8.38 -10.03 13.87
C PHE A 230 8.11 -9.45 12.46
N PRO A 231 8.91 -8.49 11.95
CA PRO A 231 8.78 -8.00 10.58
C PRO A 231 9.58 -8.82 9.55
N GLU A 232 9.71 -10.13 9.74
CA GLU A 232 10.26 -11.08 8.75
C GLU A 232 9.13 -11.81 8.01
N PRO A 233 9.32 -12.23 6.75
CA PRO A 233 8.34 -13.05 6.05
C PRO A 233 8.00 -14.32 6.82
N ALA A 234 6.81 -14.87 6.58
CA ALA A 234 6.50 -16.21 7.08
C ALA A 234 7.22 -17.23 6.20
N PHE A 235 8.10 -18.03 6.81
CA PHE A 235 8.86 -19.10 6.15
C PHE A 235 8.36 -20.50 6.54
N SER A 236 7.69 -20.61 7.70
CA SER A 236 7.16 -21.86 8.24
C SER A 236 5.95 -21.55 9.12
N LEU A 237 5.11 -22.57 9.31
CA LEU A 237 4.00 -22.55 10.25
C LEU A 237 4.41 -22.76 11.70
N SER A 238 5.63 -23.24 11.93
CA SER A 238 6.25 -23.37 13.26
C SER A 238 6.92 -22.08 13.75
N ASP A 239 6.54 -20.94 13.18
CA ASP A 239 7.14 -19.64 13.47
C ASP A 239 6.44 -18.98 14.65
N LYS A 240 7.22 -18.38 15.57
CA LYS A 240 6.69 -17.62 16.72
C LYS A 240 5.72 -16.51 16.31
N LYS A 241 5.81 -16.02 15.06
CA LYS A 241 4.84 -15.08 14.49
C LYS A 241 3.45 -15.70 14.36
N VAL A 242 3.37 -16.93 13.86
CA VAL A 242 2.12 -17.67 13.68
C VAL A 242 1.53 -18.01 15.06
N ASP A 243 2.36 -18.45 16.01
CA ASP A 243 1.93 -18.68 17.40
C ASP A 243 1.33 -17.43 18.02
N PHE A 244 1.97 -16.26 17.82
CA PHE A 244 1.43 -15.00 18.31
C PHE A 244 0.06 -14.67 17.68
N LEU A 245 -0.12 -14.91 16.38
CA LEU A 245 -1.40 -14.65 15.73
C LEU A 245 -2.50 -15.59 16.22
N TYR A 246 -2.20 -16.86 16.51
CA TYR A 246 -3.15 -17.77 17.17
C TYR A 246 -3.52 -17.30 18.57
N ASN A 247 -2.52 -16.96 19.39
CA ASN A 247 -2.76 -16.41 20.72
C ASN A 247 -3.58 -15.11 20.66
N LEU A 248 -3.40 -14.29 19.62
CA LEU A 248 -4.20 -13.10 19.39
C LEU A 248 -5.66 -13.42 19.08
N LEU A 249 -5.95 -14.46 18.28
CA LEU A 249 -7.32 -14.90 18.02
C LEU A 249 -8.01 -15.37 19.31
N ASP A 250 -7.35 -16.21 20.10
CA ASP A 250 -7.89 -16.69 21.38
C ASP A 250 -8.13 -15.53 22.36
N TRP A 251 -7.16 -14.61 22.45
CA TRP A 251 -7.26 -13.40 23.25
C TRP A 251 -8.41 -12.49 22.81
N MET A 252 -8.68 -12.39 21.50
CA MET A 252 -9.79 -11.61 20.97
C MET A 252 -11.15 -12.22 21.31
N GLU A 253 -11.31 -13.55 21.22
CA GLU A 253 -12.56 -14.21 21.63
C GLU A 253 -12.78 -14.10 23.14
N GLU A 254 -11.73 -14.25 23.95
CA GLU A 254 -11.78 -14.01 25.39
C GLU A 254 -12.18 -12.56 25.70
N TRP A 255 -11.57 -11.58 25.02
CA TRP A 255 -11.89 -10.17 25.19
C TRP A 255 -13.37 -9.91 24.89
N LYS A 256 -13.90 -10.45 23.80
CA LYS A 256 -15.31 -10.31 23.41
C LYS A 256 -16.25 -10.93 24.43
N GLU A 257 -15.97 -12.13 24.91
CA GLU A 257 -16.83 -12.81 25.88
C GLU A 257 -16.85 -12.08 27.23
N ARG A 258 -15.68 -11.67 27.73
CA ARG A 258 -15.57 -10.94 29.02
C ARG A 258 -16.19 -9.55 28.99
N THR A 259 -16.45 -9.00 27.81
CA THR A 259 -16.95 -7.63 27.64
C THR A 259 -18.28 -7.56 26.89
N LYS A 260 -18.98 -8.69 26.75
CA LYS A 260 -20.26 -8.81 26.02
C LYS A 260 -21.36 -7.88 26.54
N ASP A 261 -21.35 -7.61 27.85
CA ASP A 261 -22.32 -6.78 28.56
C ASP A 261 -21.83 -5.33 28.73
N CYS A 262 -20.66 -4.99 28.18
CA CYS A 262 -20.10 -3.64 28.25
C CYS A 262 -20.55 -2.78 27.07
N ASP A 263 -21.26 -1.68 27.35
CA ASP A 263 -21.68 -0.71 26.33
C ASP A 263 -20.53 0.19 25.82
N SER A 264 -19.39 0.20 26.51
CA SER A 264 -18.20 0.97 26.15
C SER A 264 -16.94 0.30 26.70
N GLY A 265 -15.78 0.73 26.21
CA GLY A 265 -14.50 0.17 26.61
C GLY A 265 -14.05 -1.04 25.79
N THR A 266 -14.65 -1.25 24.62
CA THR A 266 -14.36 -2.37 23.72
C THR A 266 -14.27 -1.90 22.27
N LEU A 267 -13.71 -2.74 21.41
CA LEU A 267 -13.80 -2.53 19.96
C LEU A 267 -15.26 -2.67 19.50
N THR A 268 -15.67 -1.92 18.48
CA THR A 268 -16.97 -2.14 17.86
C THR A 268 -17.05 -3.55 17.29
N LYS A 269 -18.26 -4.12 17.25
CA LYS A 269 -18.51 -5.47 16.72
C LYS A 269 -17.91 -5.66 15.33
N GLU A 270 -18.01 -4.65 14.46
CA GLU A 270 -17.46 -4.69 13.10
C GLU A 270 -15.94 -4.63 13.06
N THR A 271 -15.30 -3.90 13.98
CA THR A 271 -13.84 -3.77 14.03
C THR A 271 -13.23 -5.03 14.62
N HIS A 272 -13.83 -5.57 15.69
CA HIS A 272 -13.45 -6.84 16.29
C HIS A 272 -13.58 -7.98 15.27
N ALA A 273 -14.76 -8.15 14.66
CA ALA A 273 -14.98 -9.19 13.67
C ALA A 273 -14.01 -9.10 12.48
N ALA A 274 -13.74 -7.88 11.99
CA ALA A 274 -12.79 -7.69 10.90
C ALA A 274 -11.35 -8.03 11.28
N LEU A 275 -10.89 -7.62 12.46
CA LEU A 275 -9.55 -7.94 12.95
C LEU A 275 -9.39 -9.46 13.17
N HIS A 276 -10.40 -10.12 13.74
CA HIS A 276 -10.40 -11.57 13.94
C HIS A 276 -10.38 -12.31 12.61
N GLN A 277 -11.35 -12.01 11.73
CA GLN A 277 -11.49 -12.63 10.40
C GLN A 277 -10.21 -12.45 9.56
N THR A 278 -9.67 -11.24 9.48
CA THR A 278 -8.46 -10.98 8.70
C THR A 278 -7.25 -11.68 9.29
N THR A 279 -7.10 -11.71 10.62
CA THR A 279 -5.99 -12.41 11.25
C THR A 279 -6.05 -13.90 10.93
N GLN A 280 -7.22 -14.53 11.10
CA GLN A 280 -7.42 -15.93 10.77
C GLN A 280 -7.20 -16.22 9.28
N GLY A 281 -7.76 -15.38 8.39
CA GLY A 281 -7.60 -15.51 6.95
C GLY A 281 -6.15 -15.38 6.49
N LEU A 282 -5.38 -14.45 7.06
CA LEU A 282 -3.95 -14.31 6.74
C LEU A 282 -3.12 -15.52 7.16
N ILE A 283 -3.43 -16.15 8.31
CA ILE A 283 -2.75 -17.37 8.73
C ILE A 283 -3.05 -18.51 7.74
N GLU A 284 -4.32 -18.72 7.40
CA GLU A 284 -4.71 -19.81 6.49
C GLU A 284 -4.23 -19.57 5.04
N ILE A 285 -4.17 -18.31 4.59
CA ILE A 285 -3.53 -17.98 3.30
C ILE A 285 -2.04 -18.31 3.35
N ALA A 286 -1.34 -17.99 4.44
CA ALA A 286 0.08 -18.32 4.59
C ALA A 286 0.29 -19.84 4.54
N ARG A 287 -0.54 -20.61 5.25
CA ARG A 287 -0.58 -22.08 5.20
C ARG A 287 -0.75 -22.59 3.78
N TYR A 288 -1.82 -22.16 3.11
CA TYR A 288 -2.10 -22.57 1.74
C TYR A 288 -0.95 -22.22 0.77
N CYS A 289 -0.35 -21.05 0.92
CA CYS A 289 0.77 -20.62 0.07
C CYS A 289 2.04 -21.45 0.30
N LEU A 290 2.37 -21.81 1.54
CA LEU A 290 3.56 -22.58 1.87
C LEU A 290 3.36 -24.09 1.59
N ASP A 291 2.22 -24.64 2.00
CA ASP A 291 1.98 -26.08 1.97
C ASP A 291 1.40 -26.55 0.63
N GLU A 292 0.41 -25.86 0.07
CA GLU A 292 -0.25 -26.30 -1.18
C GLU A 292 0.44 -25.70 -2.40
N LEU A 293 0.76 -24.40 -2.38
CA LEU A 293 1.43 -23.73 -3.51
C LEU A 293 2.96 -23.88 -3.48
N LYS A 294 3.53 -24.45 -2.41
CA LYS A 294 4.98 -24.68 -2.25
C LYS A 294 5.83 -23.42 -2.45
N LEU A 295 5.33 -22.26 -2.03
CA LEU A 295 6.10 -21.02 -2.05
C LEU A 295 7.18 -21.04 -0.96
N THR A 296 8.35 -20.47 -1.23
CA THR A 296 9.47 -20.44 -0.26
C THR A 296 9.19 -19.54 0.95
N TYR A 297 8.44 -18.46 0.73
CA TYR A 297 8.03 -17.53 1.78
C TYR A 297 6.78 -16.77 1.36
N VAL A 298 6.08 -16.20 2.35
CA VAL A 298 4.90 -15.38 2.12
C VAL A 298 5.07 -14.00 2.73
N GLN A 299 4.75 -12.96 1.96
CA GLN A 299 4.69 -11.58 2.43
C GLN A 299 3.23 -11.15 2.59
N LEU A 300 2.74 -11.17 3.83
CA LEU A 300 1.35 -10.80 4.14
C LEU A 300 1.02 -9.35 3.73
N CYS A 301 2.04 -8.48 3.61
CA CYS A 301 1.85 -7.12 3.12
C CYS A 301 1.38 -7.06 1.66
N LYS A 302 1.40 -8.16 0.89
CA LYS A 302 0.86 -8.16 -0.47
C LYS A 302 -0.66 -8.34 -0.47
N ILE A 303 -1.25 -8.69 0.67
CA ILE A 303 -2.68 -8.93 0.88
C ILE A 303 -3.30 -7.67 1.52
N GLN A 304 -3.25 -6.56 0.78
CA GLN A 304 -3.81 -5.26 1.17
C GLN A 304 -4.19 -4.46 -0.08
N THR A 305 -4.99 -3.40 0.08
CA THR A 305 -5.46 -2.57 -1.06
C THR A 305 -4.60 -1.34 -1.33
N ASP A 306 -3.46 -1.15 -0.63
CA ASP A 306 -2.51 -0.04 -0.84
C ASP A 306 -2.13 0.17 -2.32
N CYS A 307 -1.93 -0.92 -3.09
CA CYS A 307 -1.60 -0.81 -4.52
C CYS A 307 -2.74 -0.22 -5.35
N LEU A 308 -3.99 -0.50 -4.97
CA LEU A 308 -5.18 0.05 -5.60
C LEU A 308 -5.35 1.53 -5.19
N GLU A 309 -5.12 1.87 -3.92
CA GLU A 309 -5.13 3.26 -3.46
C GLU A 309 -4.05 4.11 -4.15
N ASP A 310 -2.83 3.57 -4.32
CA ASP A 310 -1.75 4.20 -5.09
C ASP A 310 -2.17 4.45 -6.56
N ARG A 311 -2.86 3.48 -7.18
CA ARG A 311 -3.39 3.64 -8.54
C ARG A 311 -4.41 4.78 -8.61
N PHE A 312 -5.32 4.89 -7.64
CA PHE A 312 -6.23 6.02 -7.55
C PHE A 312 -5.51 7.35 -7.32
N GLY A 313 -4.41 7.34 -6.55
CA GLY A 313 -3.52 8.50 -6.39
C GLY A 313 -2.94 8.96 -7.73
N LYS A 314 -2.47 8.02 -8.55
CA LYS A 314 -1.96 8.30 -9.90
C LYS A 314 -3.01 8.85 -10.83
N TYR A 315 -4.24 8.33 -10.81
CA TYR A 315 -5.34 8.91 -11.61
C TYR A 315 -5.58 10.38 -11.25
N ARG A 316 -5.62 10.71 -9.96
CA ARG A 316 -5.78 12.09 -9.51
C ARG A 316 -4.60 12.97 -9.93
N GLN A 317 -3.37 12.49 -9.77
CA GLN A 317 -2.17 13.24 -10.17
C GLN A 317 -2.13 13.53 -11.68
N LEU A 318 -2.38 12.52 -12.51
CA LEU A 318 -2.39 12.66 -13.97
C LEU A 318 -3.55 13.52 -14.49
N ALA A 319 -4.62 13.65 -13.70
CA ALA A 319 -5.74 14.56 -13.96
C ALA A 319 -5.56 15.96 -13.32
N GLY A 320 -4.32 16.39 -13.07
CA GLY A 320 -4.02 17.72 -12.55
C GLY A 320 -4.17 17.85 -11.03
N ALA A 321 -3.95 16.76 -10.29
CA ALA A 321 -4.09 16.69 -8.83
C ALA A 321 -5.50 17.01 -8.29
N GLN A 322 -6.53 16.81 -9.11
CA GLN A 322 -7.92 17.01 -8.72
C GLN A 322 -8.44 15.83 -7.88
N TYR A 323 -9.22 16.11 -6.83
CA TYR A 323 -9.82 15.06 -6.02
C TYR A 323 -10.92 14.31 -6.78
N HIS A 324 -11.78 15.05 -7.48
CA HIS A 324 -12.85 14.52 -8.30
C HIS A 324 -12.35 14.28 -9.73
N VAL A 325 -12.16 13.01 -10.08
CA VAL A 325 -11.78 12.59 -11.44
C VAL A 325 -12.98 12.01 -12.18
N SER A 326 -13.17 12.42 -13.43
CA SER A 326 -14.20 11.88 -14.31
C SER A 326 -13.87 10.46 -14.77
N ILE A 327 -14.90 9.69 -15.13
CA ILE A 327 -14.73 8.33 -15.68
C ILE A 327 -13.83 8.35 -16.92
N ARG A 328 -14.00 9.34 -17.80
CA ARG A 328 -13.15 9.54 -18.97
C ARG A 328 -11.68 9.69 -18.59
N GLN A 329 -11.37 10.57 -17.63
CA GLN A 329 -10.01 10.77 -17.15
C GLN A 329 -9.44 9.48 -16.54
N VAL A 330 -10.24 8.69 -15.82
CA VAL A 330 -9.79 7.39 -15.28
C VAL A 330 -9.35 6.46 -16.40
N TYR A 331 -10.14 6.30 -17.46
CA TYR A 331 -9.76 5.46 -18.61
C TYR A 331 -8.53 6.01 -19.36
N GLU A 332 -8.46 7.32 -19.60
CA GLU A 332 -7.32 7.95 -20.27
C GLU A 332 -6.02 7.79 -19.45
N CYS A 333 -6.09 7.99 -18.13
CA CYS A 333 -4.96 7.79 -17.23
C CYS A 333 -4.55 6.31 -17.16
N GLU A 334 -5.52 5.40 -17.09
CA GLU A 334 -5.25 3.98 -17.06
C GLU A 334 -4.57 3.48 -18.33
N ASN A 335 -5.02 3.94 -19.50
CA ASN A 335 -4.38 3.62 -20.78
C ASN A 335 -2.92 4.10 -20.81
N LYS A 336 -2.64 5.32 -20.32
CA LYS A 336 -1.27 5.83 -20.20
C LYS A 336 -0.43 4.97 -19.26
N LEU A 337 -0.96 4.60 -18.10
CA LEU A 337 -0.25 3.80 -17.10
C LEU A 337 0.04 2.37 -17.60
N ARG A 338 -0.88 1.76 -18.35
CA ARG A 338 -0.69 0.45 -18.98
C ARG A 338 0.37 0.50 -20.08
N LEU A 339 0.37 1.53 -20.92
CA LEU A 339 1.43 1.71 -21.92
C LEU A 339 2.80 1.86 -21.25
N LEU A 340 2.87 2.63 -20.15
CA LEU A 340 4.10 2.77 -19.38
C LEU A 340 4.55 1.48 -18.68
N SER A 341 3.62 0.58 -18.32
CA SER A 341 3.98 -0.72 -17.72
C SER A 341 4.47 -1.73 -18.75
N THR A 342 4.04 -1.64 -20.01
CA THR A 342 4.48 -2.54 -21.09
C THR A 342 5.78 -2.11 -21.76
N LEU A 343 6.07 -0.81 -21.85
CA LEU A 343 7.27 -0.29 -22.52
C LEU A 343 8.60 -0.84 -21.98
N PRO A 344 8.84 -0.94 -20.65
CA PRO A 344 10.07 -1.56 -20.12
C PRO A 344 10.19 -3.04 -20.48
N THR A 345 9.06 -3.75 -20.58
CA THR A 345 9.01 -5.17 -20.92
C THR A 345 9.38 -5.39 -22.39
N VAL A 346 8.89 -4.52 -23.30
CA VAL A 346 9.21 -4.58 -24.74
C VAL A 346 10.70 -4.34 -24.99
N ALA A 347 11.31 -3.37 -24.28
CA ALA A 347 12.74 -3.11 -24.37
C ALA A 347 13.62 -4.27 -23.88
N ASN A 348 13.12 -5.10 -22.96
CA ASN A 348 13.84 -6.28 -22.44
C ASN A 348 13.54 -7.57 -23.22
N THR A 349 12.42 -7.67 -23.94
CA THR A 349 12.09 -8.87 -24.74
C THR A 349 12.85 -8.97 -26.05
N GLU A 350 13.54 -7.92 -26.50
CA GLU A 350 14.46 -8.02 -27.65
C GLU A 350 15.80 -8.69 -27.29
N SER A 351 16.03 -9.00 -26.02
CA SER A 351 17.16 -9.82 -25.56
C SER A 351 16.66 -11.12 -24.91
N VAL A 352 16.20 -12.06 -25.74
CA VAL A 352 16.03 -13.46 -25.30
C VAL A 352 17.07 -14.31 -26.04
N SER A 353 18.13 -14.67 -25.33
CA SER A 353 18.85 -15.93 -25.56
C SER A 353 19.12 -16.58 -24.21
N ASP A 354 18.81 -17.87 -24.16
CA ASP A 354 18.94 -18.75 -23.01
C ASP A 354 20.31 -18.72 -22.32
N LYS A 355 20.25 -18.71 -20.98
CA LYS A 355 21.04 -19.49 -19.99
C LYS A 355 21.51 -18.64 -18.81
N ASP A 356 21.21 -19.16 -17.62
CA ASP A 356 21.95 -18.88 -16.41
C ASP A 356 23.45 -19.09 -16.66
N GLU A 357 24.24 -18.03 -16.53
CA GLU A 357 25.52 -17.98 -15.80
C GLU A 357 26.22 -16.62 -16.01
N GLN A 358 26.84 -16.12 -14.94
CA GLN A 358 27.86 -15.08 -14.88
C GLN A 358 27.47 -13.59 -15.08
N TRP A 359 27.40 -12.91 -13.93
CA TRP A 359 27.38 -11.45 -13.74
C TRP A 359 28.77 -10.79 -13.89
N GLN A 360 29.59 -11.18 -14.87
CA GLN A 360 30.86 -10.51 -15.16
C GLN A 360 31.08 -10.59 -16.68
N ASP A 361 31.37 -9.45 -17.32
CA ASP A 361 31.76 -9.27 -18.74
C ASP A 361 30.76 -8.55 -19.68
N LEU A 362 30.17 -7.42 -19.24
CA LEU A 362 29.50 -6.46 -20.14
C LEU A 362 30.22 -5.10 -20.29
N ASP A 363 31.48 -4.98 -19.82
CA ASP A 363 32.32 -3.81 -20.10
C ASP A 363 33.16 -3.94 -21.38
N SER A 364 32.96 -4.99 -22.18
CA SER A 364 33.77 -5.26 -23.36
C SER A 364 32.98 -5.61 -24.62
N GLU A 365 31.89 -4.90 -24.94
CA GLU A 365 31.36 -4.90 -26.32
C GLU A 365 31.05 -3.49 -26.81
N ALA A 366 32.09 -2.84 -27.30
CA ALA A 366 32.02 -1.60 -28.04
C ALA A 366 31.49 -1.83 -29.46
N ASN A 367 30.22 -2.24 -29.65
CA ASN A 367 29.52 -2.13 -30.95
C ASN A 367 28.01 -2.40 -30.84
N CYS A 368 27.26 -1.48 -30.21
CA CYS A 368 25.81 -1.44 -30.39
C CYS A 368 25.47 -0.56 -31.60
N SER A 369 24.97 -1.17 -32.67
CA SER A 369 24.45 -0.50 -33.86
C SER A 369 23.32 0.46 -33.48
N ARG A 370 23.34 1.68 -34.02
CA ARG A 370 22.33 2.73 -33.76
C ARG A 370 20.92 2.20 -34.10
N PRO A 371 19.91 2.29 -33.21
CA PRO A 371 18.52 2.04 -33.59
C PRO A 371 18.10 3.11 -34.61
N GLY A 372 17.94 2.69 -35.87
CA GLY A 372 17.65 3.56 -37.00
C GLY A 372 16.19 4.00 -37.04
N CYS A 373 15.83 5.01 -36.25
CA CYS A 373 14.56 5.71 -36.46
C CYS A 373 14.76 6.76 -37.57
N LYS A 374 14.58 6.36 -38.83
CA LYS A 374 14.69 7.25 -40.00
C LYS A 374 13.39 8.05 -40.17
N VAL A 375 13.16 9.02 -39.28
CA VAL A 375 12.13 10.05 -39.51
C VAL A 375 12.74 11.09 -40.44
N VAL A 376 12.29 11.13 -41.69
CA VAL A 376 12.75 12.13 -42.67
C VAL A 376 11.90 13.38 -42.49
N VAL A 377 12.46 14.40 -41.83
CA VAL A 377 11.84 15.72 -41.74
C VAL A 377 12.15 16.49 -43.02
N THR A 378 11.13 16.74 -43.84
CA THR A 378 11.27 17.55 -45.06
C THR A 378 11.18 19.05 -44.76
N GLU A 379 11.81 19.90 -45.57
CA GLU A 379 11.71 21.37 -45.43
C GLU A 379 10.26 21.88 -45.55
N GLU A 380 9.40 21.18 -46.29
CA GLU A 380 7.95 21.45 -46.35
C GLU A 380 7.22 21.20 -45.03
N THR A 381 7.74 20.28 -44.19
CA THR A 381 7.18 20.00 -42.87
C THR A 381 7.58 21.08 -41.87
N LEU A 382 8.82 21.58 -41.97
CA LEU A 382 9.34 22.68 -41.14
C LEU A 382 8.69 24.01 -41.51
N SER A 383 8.44 24.27 -42.79
CA SER A 383 7.79 25.51 -43.23
C SER A 383 6.34 25.64 -42.75
N LYS A 384 5.62 24.51 -42.60
CA LYS A 384 4.27 24.44 -42.01
C LYS A 384 4.22 24.67 -40.49
N MET A 385 5.36 24.55 -39.80
CA MET A 385 5.43 24.63 -38.32
C MET A 385 6.25 25.83 -37.82
N LYS A 386 6.57 26.82 -38.67
CA LYS A 386 7.45 27.96 -38.34
C LYS A 386 7.13 28.64 -37.00
N ASP A 387 5.86 28.81 -36.68
CA ASP A 387 5.43 29.49 -35.45
C ASP A 387 5.61 28.63 -34.18
N ILE A 388 5.70 27.30 -34.33
CA ILE A 388 5.79 26.33 -33.23
C ILE A 388 7.24 25.81 -33.05
N ILE A 389 8.12 26.01 -34.05
CA ILE A 389 9.53 25.61 -33.99
C ILE A 389 10.22 26.09 -32.70
N PRO A 390 10.09 27.35 -32.25
CA PRO A 390 10.76 27.79 -31.02
C PRO A 390 10.32 26.99 -29.78
N VAL A 391 9.03 26.66 -29.68
CA VAL A 391 8.47 25.87 -28.58
C VAL A 391 8.94 24.41 -28.65
N LEU A 392 8.96 23.83 -29.85
CA LEU A 392 9.45 22.47 -30.06
C LEU A 392 10.93 22.33 -29.71
N VAL A 393 11.76 23.31 -30.12
CA VAL A 393 13.19 23.35 -29.77
C VAL A 393 13.37 23.45 -28.25
N TYR A 394 12.56 24.26 -27.57
CA TYR A 394 12.61 24.37 -26.11
C TYR A 394 12.24 23.05 -25.41
N VAL A 395 11.13 22.41 -25.82
CA VAL A 395 10.68 21.14 -25.24
C VAL A 395 11.66 20.00 -25.52
N ALA A 396 12.18 19.90 -26.75
CA ALA A 396 13.19 18.92 -27.13
C ALA A 396 14.50 19.14 -26.35
N GLY A 397 14.92 20.40 -26.18
CA GLY A 397 16.05 20.79 -25.34
C GLY A 397 15.90 20.32 -23.90
N TYR A 398 14.74 20.56 -23.29
CA TYR A 398 14.48 20.10 -21.93
C TYR A 398 14.45 18.56 -21.82
N ALA A 399 13.82 17.87 -22.77
CA ALA A 399 13.77 16.41 -22.79
C ALA A 399 15.17 15.80 -22.88
N ALA A 400 16.04 16.34 -23.73
CA ALA A 400 17.42 15.93 -23.83
C ALA A 400 18.22 16.24 -22.54
N TYR A 401 18.08 17.44 -21.97
CA TYR A 401 18.69 17.79 -20.69
C TYR A 401 18.30 16.83 -19.56
N ALA A 402 17.01 16.51 -19.44
CA ALA A 402 16.51 15.60 -18.42
C ALA A 402 17.01 14.15 -18.63
N ALA A 403 17.13 13.71 -19.88
CA ALA A 403 17.69 12.40 -20.23
C ALA A 403 19.19 12.33 -19.89
N LEU A 404 19.97 13.35 -20.25
CA LEU A 404 21.41 13.43 -19.98
C LEU A 404 21.75 13.44 -18.49
N LYS A 405 20.88 13.96 -17.63
CA LYS A 405 21.06 13.91 -16.17
C LYS A 405 21.08 12.47 -15.62
N LYS A 406 20.52 11.51 -16.35
CA LYS A 406 20.39 10.11 -15.93
C LYS A 406 21.26 9.14 -16.75
N LEU A 407 21.60 9.50 -17.99
CA LEU A 407 22.42 8.69 -18.89
C LEU A 407 23.92 8.80 -18.53
N LYS A 408 24.59 7.66 -18.41
CA LYS A 408 26.04 7.55 -18.15
C LYS A 408 26.87 7.15 -19.38
N CYS A 409 26.23 6.89 -20.52
CA CYS A 409 26.89 6.43 -21.75
C CYS A 409 27.22 7.61 -22.67
N ASP A 410 28.51 7.81 -22.98
CA ASP A 410 28.99 8.93 -23.80
C ASP A 410 28.53 8.86 -25.26
N LYS A 411 28.46 7.65 -25.85
CA LYS A 411 27.95 7.46 -27.22
C LYS A 411 26.47 7.85 -27.36
N CYS A 412 25.66 7.56 -26.34
CA CYS A 412 24.25 7.95 -26.32
C CYS A 412 24.07 9.46 -26.08
N ARG A 413 24.99 10.07 -25.33
CA ARG A 413 25.04 11.52 -25.14
C ARG A 413 25.32 12.25 -26.45
N GLU A 414 26.30 11.78 -27.21
CA GLU A 414 26.60 12.33 -28.55
C GLU A 414 25.46 12.13 -29.55
N ALA A 415 24.66 11.06 -29.42
CA ALA A 415 23.49 10.84 -30.27
C ALA A 415 22.32 11.78 -29.94
N LEU A 416 22.21 12.28 -28.70
CA LEU A 416 21.13 13.15 -28.22
C LEU A 416 21.44 14.64 -28.37
N THR A 417 22.71 15.02 -28.47
CA THR A 417 23.15 16.43 -28.53
C THR A 417 23.95 16.72 -29.79
N LEU A 418 23.72 17.88 -30.41
CA LEU A 418 24.51 18.37 -31.54
C LEU A 418 25.09 19.74 -31.20
N ASN A 419 26.42 19.88 -31.26
CA ASN A 419 27.10 21.17 -31.08
C ASN A 419 27.04 21.98 -32.39
N LYS A 420 25.89 22.55 -32.71
CA LYS A 420 25.73 23.53 -33.81
C LYS A 420 24.79 24.65 -33.39
N GLU A 421 25.18 25.89 -33.63
CA GLU A 421 24.31 27.06 -33.46
C GLU A 421 23.14 27.00 -34.45
N ILE A 422 21.92 27.16 -33.95
CA ILE A 422 20.71 27.27 -34.78
C ILE A 422 20.41 28.77 -34.92
N SER A 423 20.62 29.31 -36.11
CA SER A 423 20.24 30.69 -36.45
C SER A 423 18.72 30.78 -36.63
N VAL A 424 18.00 31.11 -35.57
CA VAL A 424 16.57 31.44 -35.64
C VAL A 424 16.45 32.92 -36.01
N THR A 425 16.32 33.23 -37.30
CA THR A 425 16.01 34.59 -37.75
C THR A 425 14.52 34.89 -37.49
N ASN A 426 14.29 36.05 -36.86
CA ASN A 426 13.01 36.71 -36.59
C ASN A 426 12.32 36.36 -35.26
N ILE A 427 12.82 36.97 -34.18
CA ILE A 427 11.96 37.45 -33.10
C ILE A 427 12.18 38.96 -33.01
N THR A 428 11.29 39.74 -33.62
CA THR A 428 11.08 41.14 -33.22
C THR A 428 10.60 41.11 -31.78
N THR A 429 11.49 41.49 -30.88
CA THR A 429 11.26 41.68 -29.45
C THR A 429 10.30 42.86 -29.24
N SER A 430 9.14 42.59 -28.64
CA SER A 430 8.39 43.59 -27.88
C SER A 430 7.88 42.97 -26.58
N SER A 431 8.78 42.76 -25.64
CA SER A 431 8.55 43.05 -24.21
C SER A 431 9.78 42.61 -23.42
N ASP A 432 10.56 43.61 -23.03
CA ASP A 432 11.51 43.53 -21.94
C ASP A 432 10.81 43.02 -20.68
N ARG A 433 11.29 41.89 -20.16
CA ARG A 433 11.58 41.65 -18.74
C ARG A 433 11.96 40.18 -18.55
N TRP A 434 13.02 39.97 -17.76
CA TRP A 434 13.48 38.71 -17.19
C TRP A 434 14.50 37.87 -17.98
N ILE A 435 15.65 38.43 -18.34
CA ILE A 435 16.90 37.63 -18.43
C ILE A 435 18.09 38.49 -17.97
N GLU A 436 18.38 38.48 -16.68
CA GLU A 436 19.77 38.53 -16.20
C GLU A 436 20.00 37.26 -15.38
N GLU A 437 21.18 36.69 -15.55
CA GLU A 437 21.77 35.50 -14.90
C GLU A 437 21.50 34.12 -15.54
N GLY A 438 22.55 33.60 -16.21
CA GLY A 438 22.81 32.15 -16.24
C GLY A 438 22.64 31.40 -17.56
N LEU A 439 23.06 31.97 -18.70
CA LEU A 439 23.13 31.26 -19.98
C LEU A 439 24.24 30.18 -19.96
N CYS A 440 23.86 28.90 -19.88
CA CYS A 440 24.65 27.79 -20.37
C CYS A 440 23.89 27.14 -21.53
N THR A 441 24.31 27.48 -22.74
CA THR A 441 23.74 27.05 -24.02
C THR A 441 24.07 25.58 -24.30
N GLN A 442 23.08 24.70 -24.11
CA GLN A 442 23.03 23.39 -24.77
C GLN A 442 21.65 23.20 -25.38
N GLN A 443 21.51 23.60 -26.65
CA GLN A 443 20.31 23.41 -27.47
C GLN A 443 20.38 22.02 -28.16
N CYS A 444 19.34 21.20 -28.01
CA CYS A 444 19.20 19.90 -28.68
C CYS A 444 18.24 20.00 -29.87
N ARG A 445 18.49 19.20 -30.92
CA ARG A 445 17.81 19.26 -32.22
C ARG A 445 16.55 18.38 -32.29
N LEU A 446 15.59 18.84 -33.10
CA LEU A 446 14.59 18.05 -33.82
C LEU A 446 15.26 17.17 -34.88
#